data_AF-A0A845SRG4-F1
#
_entry.id   AF-A0A845SRG4-F1
#
_cell.length_a   1.000
_cell.length_b   1.000
_cell.length_c   1.000
_cell.angle_alpha   90.00
_cell.angle_beta   90.00
_cell.angle_gamma   90.00
#
_symmetry.space_group_name_H-M   'P 1'
#
loop_
_entity.id
_entity.type
_entity.pdbx_description
1 polymer ?
#
loop_
_entity_poly.entity_id
_entity_poly.type
_entity_poly.pdbx_seq_one_letter_code
_entity_poly.pdbx_strand_id
1 'polypeptide(L)'
;MNNQAQRGSGSLAVLLAVLFIGLAALAGWQRFMDASLAMIGDEQRYLSAFHQAESALSWGASQRWQGEPGQCLKPPGEDLQACLLAGGAAGGWILRGQGSGDGLAEPLYLYQRVTARRADFGRGDRAPWCLTPQPGGWLDYPPG
;
A
#
# COMPACT_ATOMS: atom_id res chain seq x y z
N MET A 1 32.18 58.11 44.09
CA MET A 1 31.32 57.91 42.91
C MET A 1 32.17 57.32 41.81
N ASN A 2 31.98 56.04 41.44
CA ASN A 2 32.43 55.56 40.13
C ASN A 2 31.63 54.31 39.71
N ASN A 3 30.61 54.53 38.86
CA ASN A 3 29.82 53.49 38.23
C ASN A 3 30.53 53.06 36.94
N GLN A 4 31.27 51.95 36.97
CA GLN A 4 31.81 51.32 35.76
C GLN A 4 31.47 49.83 35.62
N ALA A 5 30.61 49.26 36.46
CA ALA A 5 30.33 47.82 36.48
C ALA A 5 29.14 47.38 35.58
N GLN A 6 28.78 48.11 34.51
CA GLN A 6 27.48 47.91 33.88
C GLN A 6 27.44 47.83 32.35
N ARG A 7 28.56 47.55 31.68
CA ARG A 7 28.60 47.34 30.22
C ARG A 7 28.99 45.93 29.76
N GLY A 8 29.40 45.04 30.67
CA GLY A 8 29.82 43.66 30.34
C GLY A 8 28.78 42.56 30.61
N SER A 9 27.77 42.81 31.46
CA SER A 9 26.77 41.79 31.86
C SER A 9 25.60 41.67 30.88
N GLY A 10 25.25 42.74 30.16
CA GLY A 10 24.12 42.76 29.22
C GLY A 10 24.35 41.94 27.95
N SER A 11 25.57 41.95 27.41
CA SER A 11 25.94 41.16 26.22
C SER A 11 25.94 39.65 26.50
N LEU A 12 26.38 39.26 27.69
CA LEU A 12 26.42 37.86 28.14
C LEU A 12 24.99 37.31 28.32
N ALA A 13 24.09 38.11 28.89
CA ALA A 13 22.68 37.76 29.02
C ALA A 13 21.98 37.55 27.66
N VAL A 14 22.30 38.40 26.67
CA VAL A 14 21.76 38.27 25.31
C VAL A 14 22.28 37.01 24.61
N LEU A 15 23.57 36.71 24.71
CA LEU A 15 24.15 35.49 24.14
C LEU A 15 23.53 34.22 24.73
N LEU A 16 23.32 34.20 26.05
CA LEU A 16 22.64 33.10 26.73
C LEU A 16 21.19 32.96 26.25
N ALA A 17 20.45 34.07 26.13
CA ALA A 17 19.08 34.05 25.62
C ALA A 17 19.02 33.50 24.19
N VAL A 18 19.93 33.92 23.31
CA VAL A 18 20.02 33.41 21.93
C VAL A 18 20.35 31.91 21.92
N LEU A 19 21.27 31.46 22.78
CA LEU A 19 21.61 30.04 22.91
C LEU A 19 20.40 29.21 23.37
N PHE A 20 19.66 29.70 24.36
CA PHE A 20 18.44 29.05 24.85
C PHE A 20 17.36 28.96 23.79
N ILE A 21 17.15 30.04 23.02
CA ILE A 21 16.20 30.06 21.92
C ILE A 21 16.63 29.07 20.83
N GLY A 22 17.92 29.02 20.50
CA GLY A 22 18.46 28.05 19.54
C GLY A 22 18.25 26.59 19.99
N LEU A 23 18.54 26.29 21.25
CA LEU A 23 18.32 24.96 21.84
C LEU A 23 16.84 24.58 21.85
N ALA A 24 15.95 25.52 22.20
CA ALA A 24 14.51 25.30 22.16
C ALA A 24 13.98 25.06 20.75
N ALA A 25 14.51 25.80 19.75
CA ALA A 25 14.15 25.61 18.35
C ALA A 25 14.62 24.25 17.81
N LEU A 26 15.85 23.83 18.14
CA LEU A 26 16.39 22.51 17.79
C LEU A 26 15.57 21.38 18.43
N ALA A 27 15.24 21.48 19.71
CA ALA A 27 14.41 20.50 20.40
C ALA A 27 12.97 20.46 19.86
N GLY A 28 12.40 21.61 19.49
CA GLY A 28 11.10 21.71 18.84
C GLY A 28 11.10 21.05 17.45
N TRP A 29 12.17 21.25 16.67
CA TRP A 29 12.33 20.67 15.34
C TRP A 29 12.44 19.14 15.38
N GLN A 30 13.19 18.60 16.35
CA GLN A 30 13.29 17.15 16.57
C GLN A 30 11.90 16.53 16.84
N ARG A 31 11.12 17.15 17.73
CA ARG A 31 9.76 16.68 18.03
C ARG A 31 8.80 16.77 16.86
N PHE A 32 8.94 17.79 16.01
CA PHE A 32 8.13 17.93 14.80
C PHE A 32 8.42 16.82 13.78
N MET A 33 9.69 16.46 13.61
CA MET A 33 10.09 15.35 12.73
C MET A 33 9.55 14.01 13.24
N ASP A 34 9.65 13.73 14.54
CA ASP A 34 9.16 12.48 15.13
C ASP A 34 7.65 12.30 14.95
N ALA A 35 6.87 13.38 15.12
CA ALA A 35 5.42 13.36 14.93
C ALA A 35 5.01 13.16 13.46
N SER A 36 5.78 13.73 12.52
CA SER A 36 5.52 13.61 11.09
C SER A 36 5.82 12.20 10.57
N LEU A 37 6.84 11.54 11.12
CA LEU A 37 7.27 10.20 10.72
C LEU A 37 6.27 9.10 11.12
N ALA A 38 5.59 9.25 12.26
CA ALA A 38 4.60 8.27 12.71
C ALA A 38 3.41 8.15 11.75
N MET A 39 2.97 9.26 11.15
CA MET A 39 1.87 9.28 10.18
C MET A 39 2.27 8.72 8.81
N ILE A 40 3.55 8.87 8.42
CA ILE A 40 4.10 8.33 7.17
C ILE A 40 4.18 6.79 7.20
N GLY A 41 4.41 6.20 8.38
CA GLY A 41 4.53 4.74 8.52
C GLY A 41 3.25 3.99 8.14
N ASP A 42 2.08 4.51 8.54
CA ASP A 42 0.79 3.91 8.20
C ASP A 42 0.48 3.99 6.70
N GLU A 43 0.76 5.16 6.11
CA GLU A 43 0.52 5.40 4.69
C GLU A 43 1.46 4.56 3.82
N GLN A 44 2.74 4.46 4.17
CA GLN A 44 3.69 3.58 3.47
C GLN A 44 3.26 2.12 3.52
N ARG A 45 2.76 1.63 4.66
CA ARG A 45 2.27 0.25 4.78
C ARG A 45 1.05 -0.02 3.91
N TYR A 46 0.09 0.90 3.91
CA TYR A 46 -1.08 0.81 3.05
C TYR A 46 -0.68 0.80 1.56
N LEU A 47 0.18 1.72 1.14
CA LEU A 47 0.66 1.82 -0.24
C LEU A 47 1.42 0.55 -0.67
N SER A 48 2.25 0.01 0.20
CA SER A 48 2.95 -1.25 -0.05
C SER A 48 1.97 -2.40 -0.31
N ALA A 49 0.96 -2.56 0.56
CA ALA A 49 -0.07 -3.59 0.38
C ALA A 49 -0.92 -3.36 -0.87
N PHE A 50 -1.23 -2.11 -1.20
CA PHE A 50 -1.95 -1.75 -2.43
C PHE A 50 -1.16 -2.17 -3.67
N HIS A 51 0.12 -1.80 -3.73
CA HIS A 51 0.99 -2.18 -4.85
C HIS A 51 1.14 -3.70 -4.95
N GLN A 52 1.20 -4.41 -3.82
CA GLN A 52 1.26 -5.86 -3.81
C GLN A 52 -0.04 -6.50 -4.31
N ALA A 53 -1.20 -5.97 -3.93
CA ALA A 53 -2.50 -6.44 -4.41
C ALA A 53 -2.69 -6.16 -5.92
N GLU A 54 -2.22 -5.00 -6.42
CA GLU A 54 -2.21 -4.68 -7.85
C GLU A 54 -1.28 -5.60 -8.64
N SER A 55 -0.09 -5.86 -8.09
CA SER A 55 0.86 -6.84 -8.63
C SER A 55 0.23 -8.24 -8.68
N ALA A 56 -0.54 -8.62 -7.65
CA ALA A 56 -1.28 -9.88 -7.64
C ALA A 56 -2.36 -9.95 -8.72
N LEU A 57 -3.11 -8.87 -8.97
CA LEU A 57 -4.10 -8.81 -10.04
C LEU A 57 -3.45 -8.94 -11.41
N SER A 58 -2.39 -8.16 -11.68
CA SER A 58 -1.69 -8.21 -12.97
C SER A 58 -1.07 -9.58 -13.24
N TRP A 59 -0.40 -10.15 -12.24
CA TRP A 59 0.14 -11.51 -12.31
C TRP A 59 -0.96 -12.53 -12.52
N GLY A 60 -2.05 -12.47 -11.74
CA GLY A 60 -3.20 -13.37 -11.84
C GLY A 60 -3.89 -13.32 -13.21
N ALA A 61 -3.96 -12.15 -13.83
CA ALA A 61 -4.52 -11.98 -15.17
C ALA A 61 -3.68 -12.69 -16.25
N SER A 62 -2.36 -12.79 -16.04
CA SER A 62 -1.45 -13.53 -16.93
C SER A 62 -1.48 -15.06 -16.74
N GLN A 63 -2.11 -15.56 -15.66
CA GLN A 63 -2.13 -16.98 -15.36
C GLN A 63 -3.19 -17.75 -16.17
N ARG A 64 -2.98 -19.05 -16.26
CA ARG A 64 -3.92 -20.01 -16.83
C ARG A 64 -4.79 -20.60 -15.73
N TRP A 65 -6.09 -20.38 -15.81
CA TRP A 65 -7.05 -20.79 -14.80
C TRP A 65 -7.77 -22.07 -15.21
N GLN A 66 -8.20 -22.86 -14.24
CA GLN A 66 -9.02 -24.05 -14.48
C GLN A 66 -10.51 -23.68 -14.68
N GLY A 67 -10.88 -22.44 -14.35
CA GLY A 67 -12.25 -21.93 -14.49
C GLY A 67 -13.18 -22.37 -13.37
N GLU A 68 -12.61 -22.71 -12.20
CA GLU A 68 -13.37 -23.04 -11.01
C GLU A 68 -13.46 -21.82 -10.09
N PRO A 69 -14.66 -21.46 -9.61
CA PRO A 69 -14.81 -20.39 -8.64
C PRO A 69 -14.13 -20.77 -7.32
N GLY A 70 -13.40 -19.83 -6.73
CA GLY A 70 -12.62 -20.06 -5.52
C GLY A 70 -11.20 -20.58 -5.77
N GLN A 71 -10.80 -20.80 -7.03
CA GLN A 71 -9.42 -21.14 -7.34
C GLN A 71 -8.49 -20.00 -6.93
N CYS A 72 -7.42 -20.29 -6.19
CA CYS A 72 -6.39 -19.32 -5.81
C CYS A 72 -5.01 -19.79 -6.27
N LEU A 73 -4.21 -18.85 -6.76
CA LEU A 73 -2.83 -19.07 -7.22
C LEU A 73 -1.89 -18.12 -6.46
N LYS A 74 -0.70 -18.61 -6.11
CA LYS A 74 0.37 -17.86 -5.46
C LYS A 74 1.69 -18.09 -6.22
N PRO A 75 2.45 -17.05 -6.59
CA PRO A 75 3.76 -17.22 -7.18
C PRO A 75 4.74 -17.82 -6.16
N PRO A 76 5.70 -18.64 -6.60
CA PRO A 76 6.72 -19.16 -5.72
C PRO A 76 7.64 -18.04 -5.23
N GLY A 77 7.82 -17.93 -3.92
CA GLY A 77 8.75 -16.97 -3.30
C GLY A 77 8.21 -15.55 -3.13
N GLU A 78 6.97 -15.27 -3.51
CA GLU A 78 6.33 -13.97 -3.30
C GLU A 78 5.15 -14.08 -2.34
N ASP A 79 4.89 -13.02 -1.57
CA ASP A 79 3.77 -12.99 -0.61
C ASP A 79 2.50 -12.34 -1.17
N LEU A 80 2.20 -12.63 -2.43
CA LEU A 80 1.00 -12.16 -3.11
C LEU A 80 0.13 -13.34 -3.54
N GLN A 81 -1.18 -13.14 -3.63
CA GLN A 81 -2.12 -14.19 -4.02
C GLN A 81 -3.21 -13.61 -4.93
N ALA A 82 -3.53 -14.33 -5.99
CA ALA A 82 -4.67 -14.03 -6.86
C ALA A 82 -5.72 -15.14 -6.75
N CYS A 83 -7.01 -14.78 -6.68
CA CYS A 83 -8.11 -15.73 -6.62
C CYS A 83 -9.18 -15.40 -7.66
N LEU A 84 -9.70 -16.42 -8.33
CA LEU A 84 -10.80 -16.31 -9.29
C LEU A 84 -12.13 -16.56 -8.58
N LEU A 85 -13.04 -15.59 -8.65
CA LEU A 85 -14.34 -15.60 -8.00
C LEU A 85 -15.45 -15.49 -9.05
N ALA A 86 -16.63 -16.03 -8.74
CA ALA A 86 -17.82 -15.84 -9.56
C ALA A 86 -18.35 -14.41 -9.41
N GLY A 87 -18.82 -13.82 -10.52
CA GLY A 87 -19.30 -12.43 -10.67
C GLY A 87 -20.51 -11.98 -9.86
N GLY A 88 -20.97 -12.76 -8.87
CA GLY A 88 -22.18 -12.48 -8.10
C GLY A 88 -23.40 -12.18 -8.98
N ALA A 89 -24.22 -11.21 -8.56
CA ALA A 89 -25.41 -10.77 -9.29
C ALA A 89 -25.09 -10.11 -10.66
N ALA A 90 -23.89 -9.55 -10.82
CA ALA A 90 -23.45 -8.91 -12.06
C ALA A 90 -23.02 -9.90 -13.15
N GLY A 91 -22.90 -11.19 -12.80
CA GLY A 91 -22.45 -12.25 -13.68
C GLY A 91 -20.98 -12.10 -14.12
N GLY A 92 -20.47 -13.14 -14.78
CA GLY A 92 -19.09 -13.20 -15.24
C GLY A 92 -18.10 -13.64 -14.16
N TRP A 93 -16.87 -13.15 -14.25
CA TRP A 93 -15.76 -13.53 -13.38
C TRP A 93 -15.10 -12.31 -12.76
N ILE A 94 -14.60 -12.48 -11.53
CA ILE A 94 -13.84 -11.47 -10.80
C ILE A 94 -12.50 -12.07 -10.42
N LEU A 95 -11.44 -11.33 -10.66
CA LEU A 95 -10.13 -11.63 -10.12
C LEU A 95 -9.94 -10.79 -8.85
N ARG A 96 -9.57 -11.44 -7.75
CA ARG A 96 -9.19 -10.80 -6.48
C ARG A 96 -7.69 -10.89 -6.31
N GLY A 97 -7.01 -9.77 -6.11
CA GLY A 97 -5.61 -9.70 -5.70
C GLY A 97 -5.52 -9.44 -4.20
N GLN A 98 -4.58 -10.09 -3.53
CA GLN A 98 -4.27 -9.90 -2.12
C GLN A 98 -2.87 -9.29 -1.96
N GLY A 99 -2.79 -8.25 -1.14
CA GLY A 99 -1.54 -7.68 -0.62
C GLY A 99 -1.47 -7.84 0.89
N SER A 100 -0.44 -8.54 1.36
CA SER A 100 -0.09 -8.70 2.77
C SER A 100 1.02 -7.69 3.10
N GLY A 101 0.66 -6.44 3.38
CA GLY A 101 1.66 -5.45 3.82
C GLY A 101 2.14 -5.74 5.24
N ASP A 102 3.45 -5.66 5.48
CA ASP A 102 4.03 -5.81 6.81
C ASP A 102 3.36 -4.87 7.82
N GLY A 103 2.75 -5.45 8.86
CA GLY A 103 2.11 -4.71 9.94
C GLY A 103 0.68 -4.24 9.70
N LEU A 104 0.03 -4.63 8.59
CA LEU A 104 -1.43 -4.52 8.47
C LEU A 104 -2.11 -5.64 9.29
N ALA A 105 -3.18 -5.28 10.01
CA ALA A 105 -3.96 -6.26 10.78
C ALA A 105 -4.74 -7.23 9.87
N GLU A 106 -5.15 -6.76 8.70
CA GLU A 106 -5.85 -7.55 7.69
C GLU A 106 -5.22 -7.34 6.30
N PRO A 107 -5.19 -8.37 5.44
CA PRO A 107 -4.73 -8.22 4.07
C PRO A 107 -5.61 -7.25 3.29
N LEU A 108 -4.99 -6.46 2.41
CA LEU A 108 -5.72 -5.62 1.49
C LEU A 108 -6.17 -6.45 0.28
N TYR A 109 -7.44 -6.30 -0.10
CA TYR A 109 -8.01 -6.98 -1.26
C TYR A 109 -8.43 -5.97 -2.32
N LEU A 110 -8.00 -6.21 -3.56
CA LEU A 110 -8.44 -5.46 -4.73
C LEU A 110 -9.18 -6.41 -5.67
N TYR A 111 -10.23 -5.91 -6.33
CA TYR A 111 -11.09 -6.71 -7.19
C TYR A 111 -11.11 -6.13 -8.59
N GLN A 112 -11.12 -7.02 -9.58
CA GLN A 112 -11.20 -6.64 -10.98
C GLN A 112 -12.12 -7.56 -11.76
N ARG A 113 -13.07 -7.00 -12.51
CA ARG A 113 -13.89 -7.77 -13.44
C ARG A 113 -13.05 -8.25 -14.61
N VAL A 114 -13.19 -9.53 -14.94
CA VAL A 114 -12.42 -10.18 -15.99
C VAL A 114 -13.36 -10.97 -16.91
N THR A 115 -13.04 -10.97 -18.20
CA THR A 115 -13.66 -11.89 -19.15
C THR A 115 -12.78 -13.11 -19.28
N ALA A 116 -13.36 -14.30 -19.15
CA ALA A 116 -12.65 -15.56 -19.32
C ALA A 116 -12.83 -16.06 -20.76
N ARG A 117 -11.72 -16.36 -21.45
CA ARG A 117 -11.71 -17.02 -22.76
C ARG A 117 -10.94 -18.32 -22.65
N ARG A 118 -11.45 -19.41 -23.23
CA ARG A 118 -10.66 -20.66 -23.31
C ARG A 118 -9.43 -20.45 -24.19
N ALA A 119 -8.29 -20.97 -23.74
CA ALA A 119 -7.04 -20.88 -24.50
C ALA A 119 -7.11 -21.72 -25.78
N ASP A 120 -6.71 -21.15 -26.91
CA ASP A 120 -6.74 -21.80 -28.22
C ASP A 120 -5.80 -23.03 -28.31
N PHE A 121 -4.79 -23.10 -27.42
CA PHE A 121 -3.76 -24.14 -27.40
C PHE A 121 -4.06 -25.35 -26.50
N GLY A 122 -5.32 -25.53 -26.07
CA GLY A 122 -5.78 -26.73 -25.34
C GLY A 122 -6.72 -27.57 -26.19
N ARG A 123 -6.32 -28.79 -26.57
CA ARG A 123 -7.20 -29.69 -27.33
C ARG A 123 -8.23 -30.31 -26.38
N GLY A 124 -9.50 -29.90 -26.50
CA GLY A 124 -10.64 -30.51 -25.81
C GLY A 124 -11.15 -29.73 -24.60
N ASP A 125 -12.09 -30.34 -23.86
CA ASP A 125 -12.92 -29.67 -22.84
C ASP A 125 -12.16 -29.21 -21.57
N ARG A 126 -10.84 -29.43 -21.51
CA ARG A 126 -9.94 -29.07 -20.41
C ARG A 126 -8.97 -27.93 -20.74
N ALA A 127 -9.23 -27.19 -21.82
CA ALA A 127 -8.41 -26.02 -22.15
C ALA A 127 -8.50 -24.99 -21.01
N PRO A 128 -7.36 -24.50 -20.49
CA PRO A 128 -7.38 -23.52 -19.42
C PRO A 128 -7.99 -22.20 -19.90
N TRP A 129 -8.55 -21.45 -18.95
CA TRP A 129 -9.09 -20.12 -19.19
C TRP A 129 -7.99 -19.07 -19.08
N CYS A 130 -7.88 -18.23 -20.10
CA CYS A 130 -7.14 -16.99 -20.04
C CYS A 130 -8.10 -15.86 -19.65
N LEU A 131 -7.66 -15.01 -18.73
CA LEU A 131 -8.43 -13.87 -18.27
C LEU A 131 -8.03 -12.63 -19.06
N THR A 132 -8.98 -11.73 -19.29
CA THR A 132 -8.69 -10.39 -19.82
C THR A 132 -9.39 -9.37 -18.92
N PRO A 133 -8.66 -8.41 -18.33
CA PRO A 133 -9.23 -7.33 -17.55
C PRO A 133 -10.27 -6.54 -18.36
N GLN A 134 -11.42 -6.27 -17.74
CA GLN A 134 -12.41 -5.39 -18.35
C GLN A 134 -12.02 -3.92 -18.11
N PRO A 135 -12.02 -3.07 -19.15
CA PRO A 135 -11.82 -1.62 -18.97
C PRO A 135 -12.85 -1.05 -18.00
N GLY A 136 -12.41 -0.31 -16.99
CA GLY A 136 -13.28 0.23 -15.92
C GLY A 136 -13.84 -0.83 -14.97
N GLY A 137 -13.32 -2.06 -14.98
CA GLY A 137 -13.75 -3.16 -14.12
C GLY A 137 -13.12 -3.20 -12.73
N TRP A 138 -12.41 -2.15 -12.33
CA TRP A 138 -11.79 -2.03 -11.00
C TRP A 138 -12.84 -1.82 -9.91
N LEU A 139 -12.67 -2.52 -8.80
CA LEU A 139 -13.59 -2.57 -7.69
C LEU A 139 -12.77 -2.54 -6.38
N ASP A 140 -13.00 -1.51 -5.57
CA ASP A 140 -12.35 -1.36 -4.25
C ASP A 140 -13.07 -2.15 -3.15
N TYR A 141 -14.24 -2.71 -3.47
CA TYR A 141 -15.09 -3.46 -2.55
C TYR A 141 -15.49 -4.81 -3.15
N PRO A 142 -15.72 -5.85 -2.33
CA PRO A 142 -16.22 -7.11 -2.82
C PRO A 142 -17.59 -6.89 -3.47
N PRO A 143 -17.77 -7.32 -4.74
CA PRO A 143 -19.08 -7.26 -5.37
C PRO A 143 -20.01 -8.28 -4.69
N GLY A 144 -21.21 -7.82 -4.33
CA GLY A 144 -22.22 -8.61 -3.60
C GLY A 144 -22.90 -9.73 -4.38
#